data_AF-A0A954D8L9-F1
#
_entry.id   AF-A0A954D8L9-F1
#
_cell.length_a   1.000
_cell.length_b   1.000
_cell.length_c   1.000
_cell.angle_alpha   90.00
_cell.angle_beta   90.00
_cell.angle_gamma   90.00
#
_symmetry.space_group_name_H-M   'P 1'
#
loop_
_entity.id
_entity.type
_entity.pdbx_description
1 polymer ?
#
loop_
_entity_poly.entity_id
_entity_poly.type
_entity_poly.pdbx_seq_one_letter_code
_entity_poly.pdbx_strand_id
1 'polypeptide(L)' 'MNAKVDAFLKRAGTWRQELERLRSILLDCELTEELKWGKPCYTTEHGNIAILQGFKEQCALMFFKGSLLEDP' A
#
# COMPACT_ATOMS: atom_id res chain seq x y z
N MET A 1 -8.80 -2.45 -9.75
CA MET A 1 -8.05 -1.17 -9.86
C MET A 1 -8.88 -0.03 -9.29
N ASN A 2 -8.30 0.80 -8.41
CA ASN A 2 -8.98 1.88 -7.70
C ASN A 2 -8.53 3.26 -8.21
N ALA A 3 -9.47 4.04 -8.76
CA ALA A 3 -9.18 5.36 -9.34
C ALA A 3 -8.57 6.37 -8.36
N LYS A 4 -8.90 6.28 -7.06
CA LYS A 4 -8.31 7.15 -6.03
C LYS A 4 -6.85 6.83 -5.79
N VAL A 5 -6.48 5.55 -5.83
CA VAL A 5 -5.09 5.11 -5.71
C VAL A 5 -4.32 5.40 -7.00
N ASP A 6 -4.94 5.23 -8.17
CA ASP A 6 -4.32 5.63 -9.44
C ASP A 6 -3.94 7.12 -9.42
N ALA A 7 -4.83 7.98 -8.91
CA ALA A 7 -4.57 9.40 -8.77
C ALA A 7 -3.45 9.70 -7.75
N PHE A 8 -3.34 8.92 -6.67
CA PHE A 8 -2.23 9.03 -5.73
C PHE A 8 -0.90 8.70 -6.40
N LEU A 9 -0.81 7.55 -7.09
CA LEU A 9 0.43 7.09 -7.75
C LEU A 9 0.88 8.02 -8.88
N LYS A 10 -0.06 8.57 -9.65
CA LYS A 10 0.25 9.58 -10.69
C LYS A 10 0.90 10.84 -10.12
N ARG A 11 0.58 11.20 -8.87
CA ARG A 11 1.18 12.36 -8.17
C ARG A 11 2.42 11.99 -7.37
N ALA A 12 2.74 10.71 -7.22
CA ALA A 12 3.98 10.29 -6.59
C ALA A 12 5.15 10.71 -7.50
N GLY A 13 6.02 11.58 -6.99
CA GLY A 13 7.28 11.92 -7.63
C GLY A 13 8.31 10.84 -7.34
N THR A 14 8.96 10.95 -6.18
CA THR A 14 9.87 9.91 -5.66
C THR A 14 9.08 8.64 -5.29
N TRP A 15 9.72 7.49 -5.50
CA TRP A 15 9.21 6.14 -5.16
C TRP A 15 8.04 5.64 -6.01
N ARG A 16 7.69 6.31 -7.11
CA ARG A 16 6.52 5.93 -7.90
C ARG A 16 6.61 4.49 -8.43
N GLN A 17 7.77 4.10 -8.98
CA GLN A 17 7.96 2.76 -9.55
C GLN A 17 7.88 1.68 -8.47
N GLU A 18 8.45 1.95 -7.30
CA GLU A 18 8.44 1.07 -6.13
C GLU A 18 7.02 0.93 -5.57
N LEU A 19 6.27 2.03 -5.45
CA LEU A 19 4.87 2.01 -5.02
C LEU A 19 3.98 1.27 -6.03
N GLU A 20 4.19 1.45 -7.32
CA GLU A 20 3.49 0.69 -8.38
C GLU A 20 3.82 -0.81 -8.32
N ARG A 21 5.08 -1.16 -8.04
CA ARG A 21 5.50 -2.55 -7.88
C ARG A 21 4.89 -3.20 -6.63
N LEU A 22 4.95 -2.52 -5.49
CA LEU A 22 4.35 -3.00 -4.24
C LEU A 22 2.83 -3.14 -4.37
N ARG A 23 2.16 -2.20 -5.04
CA ARG A 23 0.74 -2.32 -5.37
C ARG A 23 0.44 -3.59 -6.15
N SER A 24 1.23 -3.90 -7.19
CA SER A 24 1.03 -5.13 -7.97
C SER A 24 1.10 -6.36 -7.08
N ILE A 25 2.12 -6.46 -6.22
CA ILE A 25 2.29 -7.59 -5.30
C ILE A 25 1.08 -7.72 -4.36
N LEU A 26 0.63 -6.61 -3.76
CA LEU A 26 -0.49 -6.64 -2.83
C LEU A 26 -1.82 -7.01 -3.51
N LEU A 27 -2.01 -6.61 -4.77
CA LEU A 27 -3.18 -7.02 -5.56
C LEU A 27 -3.11 -8.49 -5.98
N ASP A 28 -1.91 -9.01 -6.27
CA ASP A 28 -1.70 -10.43 -6.56
C ASP A 28 -1.98 -11.31 -5.32
N CYS A 29 -1.87 -10.74 -4.12
CA CYS A 29 -2.30 -11.37 -2.86
C CYS A 29 -3.83 -11.25 -2.59
N GLU A 30 -4.63 -10.89 -3.60
CA GLU A 30 -6.09 -10.78 -3.53
C GLU A 30 -6.60 -9.73 -2.50
N LEU A 31 -5.77 -8.76 -2.13
CA LEU A 31 -6.17 -7.69 -1.23
C LEU A 31 -7.02 -6.64 -1.95
N THR A 32 -8.03 -6.13 -1.24
CA THR A 32 -8.84 -5.01 -1.71
C THR A 32 -8.08 -3.71 -1.48
N GLU A 33 -7.95 -2.91 -2.52
CA GLU A 33 -7.26 -1.62 -2.46
C GLU A 33 -8.24 -0.46 -2.24
N GLU A 34 -7.93 0.37 -1.25
CA GLU A 34 -8.65 1.58 -0.87
C GLU A 34 -7.70 2.77 -0.68
N LEU A 35 -8.26 3.99 -0.61
CA LEU A 35 -7.50 5.17 -0.18
C LEU A 35 -7.99 5.59 1.21
N LYS A 36 -7.18 5.34 2.25
CA LYS A 36 -7.47 5.70 3.64
C LYS A 36 -6.39 6.64 4.17
N TRP A 37 -6.79 7.67 4.92
CA TRP A 37 -5.88 8.72 5.44
C TRP A 37 -4.96 9.32 4.36
N GLY A 38 -5.45 9.38 3.12
CA GLY A 38 -4.70 9.90 1.96
C GLY A 38 -3.61 8.97 1.42
N LYS A 39 -3.57 7.70 1.84
CA LYS A 39 -2.58 6.71 1.39
C LYS A 39 -3.25 5.43 0.85
N PRO A 40 -2.63 4.74 -0.12
CA PRO A 40 -3.07 3.41 -0.55
C PRO A 40 -3.04 2.43 0.62
N CYS A 41 -4.19 1.86 0.92
CA CYS A 41 -4.40 0.92 2.02
C CYS A 41 -5.04 -0.34 1.46
N TYR A 42 -4.55 -1.50 1.91
CA TYR A 42 -4.90 -2.81 1.38
C TYR A 42 -5.56 -3.61 2.49
N THR A 43 -6.75 -4.13 2.20
CA THR A 43 -7.70 -4.66 3.16
C THR A 43 -8.19 -6.04 2.72
N THR A 44 -8.66 -6.81 3.70
CA THR A 44 -9.58 -7.93 3.46
C THR A 44 -10.93 -7.55 4.06
N GLU A 45 -11.93 -8.43 3.95
CA GLU A 45 -13.22 -8.26 4.64
C GLU A 45 -13.06 -8.11 6.17
N HIS A 46 -11.95 -8.61 6.73
CA HIS A 46 -11.67 -8.61 8.17
C HIS A 46 -10.86 -7.39 8.65
N GLY A 47 -10.52 -6.45 7.76
CA GLY A 47 -9.90 -5.17 8.13
C GLY A 47 -8.66 -4.81 7.34
N ASN A 48 -7.85 -3.89 7.89
CA ASN A 48 -6.66 -3.37 7.22
C ASN A 48 -5.46 -4.32 7.40
N ILE A 49 -4.79 -4.64 6.29
CA ILE A 49 -3.63 -5.52 6.24
C ILE A 49 -2.35 -4.70 6.13
N ALA A 50 -2.25 -3.88 5.07
CA ALA A 50 -1.05 -3.14 4.74
C ALA A 50 -1.35 -1.72 4.22
N ILE A 51 -0.40 -0.80 4.36
CA ILE A 51 -0.50 0.56 3.84
C ILE A 51 0.83 0.96 3.20
N LEU A 52 0.76 1.66 2.06
CA LEU A 52 1.91 2.12 1.31
C LEU A 52 2.15 3.60 1.51
N GLN A 53 3.41 3.98 1.72
CA GLN A 53 3.79 5.38 1.84
C GLN A 53 5.21 5.66 1.34
N GLY A 54 5.33 6.58 0.38
CA GLY A 54 6.58 7.27 0.10
C GLY A 54 6.85 8.34 1.15
N PHE A 55 8.00 8.26 1.81
CA PHE A 55 8.62 9.29 2.63
C PHE A 55 9.74 10.01 1.85
N LYS A 56 10.36 11.02 2.46
CA LYS A 56 11.44 11.79 1.81
C LYS A 56 12.60 10.90 1.37
N GLU A 57 12.99 9.93 2.19
CA GLU A 57 14.21 9.13 1.99
C GLU A 57 13.94 7.62 1.94
N GLN A 58 12.67 7.19 1.99
CA GLN A 58 12.31 5.77 1.92
C GLN A 58 10.91 5.54 1.37
N CYS A 59 10.69 4.38 0.75
CA CYS A 59 9.37 3.84 0.43
C CYS A 59 9.02 2.76 1.46
N ALA A 60 7.87 2.87 2.11
CA ALA A 60 7.46 1.95 3.16
C ALA A 60 6.23 1.14 2.77
N LEU A 61 6.32 -0.16 3.00
CA LEU A 61 5.20 -1.08 3.15
C LEU A 61 5.06 -1.38 4.64
N MET A 62 3.91 -1.02 5.23
CA MET A 62 3.69 -1.15 6.67
C MET A 62 2.49 -2.05 6.94
N PHE A 63 2.64 -3.05 7.82
CA PHE A 63 1.57 -3.93 8.24
C PHE A 63 0.90 -3.42 9.52
N PHE A 64 -0.43 -3.36 9.55
CA PHE A 64 -1.18 -2.88 10.72
C PHE A 64 -1.01 -3.79 11.95
N LYS A 65 -0.83 -5.08 11.71
CA LYS A 65 -0.58 -6.10 12.75
C LYS A 65 0.76 -6.80 12.52
N GLY A 66 1.79 -6.03 12.15
CA GLY A 66 3.13 -6.56 11.86
C GLY A 66 3.75 -7.35 13.02
N SER A 67 3.39 -7.03 14.27
CA SER A 67 3.85 -7.78 15.46
C SER A 67 3.32 -9.22 15.56
N LEU A 68 2.34 -9.60 14.72
CA LEU A 68 1.83 -10.97 14.65
C LEU A 68 2.57 -11.82 13.59
N LEU A 69 3.47 -11.22 12.81
CA LEU A 69 4.27 -11.95 11.84
C LEU A 69 5.33 -12.77 12.56
N GLU A 70 5.44 -14.04 12.20
CA GLU A 70 6.42 -14.96 12.79
C GLU A 70 7.85 -14.67 12.33
N ASP A 71 8.00 -14.07 11.15
CA ASP A 71 9.27 -13.61 10.57
C ASP A 71 9.14 -12.12 10.19
N PRO A 72 9.45 -11.20 11.12
CA PRO A 72 9.27 -9.75 10.95
C PRO A 72 10.40 -9.05 10.18
#